data_AF-A3UGH2-F1
#
_entry.id   AF-A3UGH2-F1
#
_cell.length_a   1.000
_cell.length_b   1.000
_cell.length_c   1.000
_cell.angle_alpha   90.00
_cell.angle_beta   90.00
_cell.angle_gamma   90.00
#
_symmetry.space_group_name_H-M   'P 1'
#
loop_
_entity.id
_entity.type
_entity.pdbx_description
1 polymer ?
#
loop_
_entity_poly.entity_id
_entity_poly.type
_entity_poly.pdbx_seq_one_letter_code
_entity_poly.pdbx_strand_id
1 'polypeptide(L)'
;MQIDHHEGLSPAEFAMQVIERLNARYGIRLDSVLTNPALSLSQRRRQAQMMLMEAALEQVARTEADSNLDPSELAPEFEAMLKDDGDAVEIEPNYIVSEHNAEVIATYRGQDVYDYVFTLTKRFENMSAAKSEGQLAIEIVAGGLVSVGTPMAFYTIKALRGGAALLSAVKTGVTSLGMKTAVATVIIILVAFLLYLLLENPKKILGIVMNNTDQNFVVNNWRKGLDGESGYDLYMAHGEMKSFMQDNQTGDLDSPKVQLKSRFFFAPGDPDNSVCVGVFFADRNIGFRGSEGVMVFTSKETTDLRIALQFAVPYTKDNGTNIKTLDKAPSDMDALFRDMYNNRGVHIARTEKGYRLESTVNDARGGVVALIGCITQL
;
A
#
# COMPACT_ATOMS: atom_id res chain seq x y z
N MET A 1 -17.49 3.07 0.87
CA MET A 1 -16.66 4.26 1.17
C MET A 1 -17.05 5.37 0.21
N GLN A 2 -17.31 6.60 0.69
CA GLN A 2 -17.56 7.74 -0.20
C GLN A 2 -16.22 8.38 -0.58
N ILE A 3 -15.98 8.57 -1.89
CA ILE A 3 -14.82 9.32 -2.38
C ILE A 3 -15.13 10.81 -2.21
N ASP A 4 -14.19 11.55 -1.60
CA ASP A 4 -14.26 13.01 -1.53
C ASP A 4 -13.66 13.59 -2.82
N HIS A 5 -14.44 14.31 -3.62
CA HIS A 5 -13.92 15.03 -4.78
C HIS A 5 -13.16 16.28 -4.30
N HIS A 6 -11.86 16.32 -4.54
CA HIS A 6 -11.01 17.46 -4.19
C HIS A 6 -10.96 18.45 -5.36
N GLU A 7 -12.06 19.18 -5.59
CA GLU A 7 -12.11 20.18 -6.64
C GLU A 7 -11.09 21.31 -6.37
N GLY A 8 -10.10 21.44 -7.27
CA GLY A 8 -9.24 22.62 -7.37
C GLY A 8 -7.91 22.59 -6.61
N LEU A 9 -7.58 21.54 -5.85
CA LEU A 9 -6.26 21.39 -5.21
C LEU A 9 -5.32 20.53 -6.05
N SER A 10 -4.11 20.99 -6.26
CA SER A 10 -3.02 20.15 -6.73
C SER A 10 -2.62 19.11 -5.66
N PRO A 11 -1.94 18.03 -6.06
CA PRO A 11 -1.55 16.95 -5.14
C PRO A 11 -0.60 17.43 -4.05
N ALA A 12 0.33 18.31 -4.43
CA ALA A 12 1.27 18.92 -3.50
C ALA A 12 0.55 19.85 -2.52
N GLU A 13 -0.41 20.66 -2.97
CA GLU A 13 -1.20 21.52 -2.09
C GLU A 13 -2.02 20.70 -1.08
N PHE A 14 -2.67 19.62 -1.52
CA PHE A 14 -3.39 18.73 -0.62
C PHE A 14 -2.45 18.08 0.41
N ALA A 15 -1.29 17.57 -0.03
CA ALA A 15 -0.29 17.01 0.88
C ALA A 15 0.22 18.03 1.89
N MET A 16 0.49 19.26 1.46
CA MET A 16 0.90 20.35 2.35
C MET A 16 -0.18 20.70 3.37
N GLN A 17 -1.47 20.71 3.00
CA GLN A 17 -2.55 20.89 3.97
C GLN A 17 -2.60 19.78 5.02
N VAL A 18 -2.38 18.52 4.62
CA VAL A 18 -2.28 17.39 5.56
C VAL A 18 -1.08 17.60 6.49
N ILE A 19 0.07 17.97 5.95
CA ILE A 19 1.30 18.23 6.71
C ILE A 19 1.13 19.38 7.71
N GLU A 20 0.47 20.47 7.32
CA GLU A 20 0.17 21.60 8.20
C GLU A 20 -0.71 21.17 9.38
N ARG A 21 -1.74 20.34 9.13
CA ARG A 21 -2.59 19.79 10.20
C ARG A 21 -1.82 18.87 11.14
N LEU A 22 -0.94 18.02 10.61
CA LEU A 22 -0.07 17.15 11.42
C LEU A 22 0.92 17.98 12.25
N ASN A 23 1.58 18.97 11.65
CA ASN A 23 2.48 19.90 12.32
C ASN A 23 1.78 20.62 13.49
N ALA A 24 0.60 21.19 13.24
CA ALA A 24 -0.18 21.89 14.26
C ALA A 24 -0.63 20.95 15.38
N ARG A 25 -1.00 19.71 15.06
CA ARG A 25 -1.48 18.73 16.03
C ARG A 25 -0.37 18.23 16.95
N TYR A 26 0.79 17.91 16.39
CA TYR A 26 1.88 17.25 17.10
C TYR A 26 2.98 18.20 17.56
N GLY A 27 2.95 19.47 17.13
CA GLY A 27 4.02 20.42 17.43
C GLY A 27 5.34 20.09 16.74
N ILE A 28 5.27 19.40 15.59
CA ILE A 28 6.43 18.96 14.79
C ILE A 28 6.59 19.81 13.51
N ARG A 29 7.67 19.56 12.77
CA ARG A 29 8.00 20.25 11.51
C ARG A 29 8.25 19.26 10.38
N LEU A 30 7.23 18.48 10.01
CA LEU A 30 7.28 17.52 8.92
C LEU A 30 7.58 18.17 7.58
N ASP A 31 7.09 19.40 7.35
CA ASP A 31 7.41 20.21 6.18
C ASP A 31 8.93 20.38 6.00
N SER A 32 9.65 20.68 7.10
CA SER A 32 11.11 20.88 7.07
C SER A 32 11.92 19.65 6.68
N VAL A 33 11.30 18.46 6.74
CA VAL A 33 11.90 17.19 6.34
C VAL A 33 11.41 16.79 4.95
N LEU A 34 10.10 16.71 4.74
CA LEU A 34 9.48 16.16 3.53
C LEU A 34 9.75 17.01 2.28
N THR A 35 9.95 18.33 2.44
CA THR A 35 10.25 19.22 1.31
C THR A 35 11.74 19.58 1.21
N ASN A 36 12.62 18.96 2.02
CA ASN A 36 14.03 19.35 2.09
C ASN A 36 14.84 18.86 0.88
N PRO A 37 15.31 19.75 -0.02
CA PRO A 37 16.05 19.36 -1.21
C PRO A 37 17.42 18.72 -0.91
N ALA A 38 17.99 18.94 0.28
CA ALA A 38 19.27 18.36 0.68
C ALA A 38 19.18 16.89 1.09
N LEU A 39 17.97 16.38 1.36
CA LEU A 39 17.73 14.99 1.75
C LEU A 39 17.31 14.15 0.54
N SER A 40 17.85 12.94 0.45
CA SER A 40 17.37 11.90 -0.47
C SER A 40 15.93 11.49 -0.13
N LEU A 41 15.21 10.88 -1.07
CA LEU A 41 13.82 10.46 -0.81
C LEU A 41 13.70 9.47 0.35
N SER A 42 14.62 8.51 0.43
CA SER A 42 14.70 7.55 1.55
C SER A 42 14.96 8.28 2.87
N GLN A 43 15.87 9.26 2.89
CA GLN A 43 16.13 10.08 4.07
C GLN A 43 14.91 10.89 4.51
N ARG A 44 14.20 11.55 3.57
CA ARG A 44 12.98 12.31 3.88
C ARG A 44 11.89 11.42 4.46
N ARG A 45 11.67 10.27 3.84
CA ARG A 45 10.68 9.28 4.28
C ARG A 45 10.94 8.84 5.70
N ARG A 46 12.15 8.37 5.95
CA ARG A 46 12.56 7.84 7.23
C ARG A 46 12.48 8.89 8.33
N GLN A 47 13.05 10.08 8.11
CA GLN A 47 12.98 11.16 9.09
C GLN A 47 11.54 11.60 9.36
N ALA A 48 10.67 11.61 8.35
CA ALA A 48 9.26 11.93 8.53
C ALA A 48 8.52 10.83 9.30
N GLN A 49 8.78 9.54 9.01
CA GLN A 49 8.25 8.42 9.77
C GLN A 49 8.67 8.49 11.23
N MET A 50 9.96 8.66 11.52
CA MET A 50 10.48 8.77 12.89
C MET A 50 9.85 9.94 13.63
N MET A 51 9.87 11.14 13.04
CA MET A 51 9.30 12.35 13.66
C MET A 51 7.81 12.19 13.97
N LEU A 52 7.04 11.62 13.04
CA LEU A 52 5.61 11.44 13.23
C LEU A 52 5.30 10.29 14.20
N MET A 53 6.06 9.19 14.16
CA MET A 53 5.92 8.07 15.10
C MET A 53 6.24 8.52 16.51
N GLU A 54 7.38 9.16 16.76
CA GLU A 54 7.75 9.66 18.09
C GLU A 54 6.64 10.53 18.68
N ALA A 55 6.13 11.49 17.91
CA ALA A 55 5.09 12.40 18.40
C ALA A 55 3.73 11.71 18.61
N ALA A 56 3.32 10.81 17.71
CA ALA A 56 2.06 10.08 17.83
C ALA A 56 2.10 9.06 18.98
N LEU A 57 3.21 8.33 19.13
CA LEU A 57 3.40 7.35 20.19
C LEU A 57 3.49 8.02 21.58
N GLU A 58 4.09 9.21 21.66
CA GLU A 58 4.05 10.01 22.89
C GLU A 58 2.61 10.42 23.25
N GLN A 59 1.80 10.81 22.27
CA GLN A 59 0.38 11.13 22.51
C GLN A 59 -0.42 9.91 22.98
N VAL A 60 -0.17 8.73 22.40
CA VAL A 60 -0.77 7.46 22.85
C VAL A 60 -0.34 7.18 24.30
N ALA A 61 0.96 7.26 24.60
CA ALA A 61 1.48 7.00 25.94
C ALA A 61 0.89 7.93 27.01
N ARG A 62 0.73 9.23 26.70
CA ARG A 62 0.07 10.19 27.61
C ARG A 62 -1.39 9.81 27.86
N THR A 63 -2.11 9.39 26.81
CA THR A 63 -3.51 8.98 26.94
C THR A 63 -3.66 7.68 27.74
N GLU A 64 -2.77 6.71 27.53
CA GLU A 64 -2.71 5.46 28.31
C GLU A 64 -2.46 5.76 29.80
N ALA A 65 -1.50 6.64 30.10
CA ALA A 65 -1.19 7.06 31.47
C ALA A 65 -2.38 7.76 32.15
N ASP A 66 -3.08 8.65 31.45
CA ASP A 66 -4.27 9.34 31.97
C ASP A 66 -5.47 8.40 32.19
N SER A 67 -5.50 7.26 31.50
CA SER A 67 -6.62 6.31 31.51
C SER A 67 -6.41 5.10 32.42
N ASN A 68 -5.27 5.00 33.12
CA ASN A 68 -4.86 3.83 33.92
C ASN A 68 -4.92 2.51 33.11
N LEU A 69 -4.70 2.57 31.81
CA LEU A 69 -4.57 1.38 30.97
C LEU A 69 -3.12 0.88 31.03
N ASP A 70 -2.95 -0.44 30.90
CA ASP A 70 -1.61 -1.00 30.71
C ASP A 70 -1.01 -0.42 29.42
N PRO A 71 0.22 0.13 29.48
CA PRO A 71 0.82 0.78 28.33
C PRO A 71 1.07 -0.25 27.24
N SER A 72 0.58 0.00 26.02
CA SER A 72 0.91 -0.87 24.89
C SER A 72 2.40 -0.78 24.56
N GLU A 73 2.98 -1.90 24.11
CA GLU A 73 4.37 -1.96 23.65
C GLU A 73 4.44 -1.76 22.13
N LEU A 74 5.54 -1.15 21.67
CA LEU A 74 5.85 -1.04 20.25
C LEU A 74 6.56 -2.33 19.81
N ALA A 75 6.10 -2.95 18.72
CA ALA A 75 6.73 -4.18 18.27
C ALA A 75 8.22 -3.96 17.89
N PRO A 76 9.13 -4.92 18.20
CA PRO A 76 10.57 -4.73 18.08
C PRO A 76 11.05 -4.34 16.68
N GLU A 77 10.37 -4.75 15.61
CA GLU A 77 10.73 -4.36 14.25
C GLU A 77 10.55 -2.85 13.99
N PHE A 78 9.56 -2.21 14.61
CA PHE A 78 9.38 -0.76 14.52
C PHE A 78 10.42 -0.05 15.40
N GLU A 79 10.80 -0.63 16.54
CA GLU A 79 11.91 -0.11 17.32
C GLU A 79 13.25 -0.21 16.59
N ALA A 80 13.45 -1.27 15.80
CA ALA A 80 14.64 -1.45 14.97
C ALA A 80 14.65 -0.45 13.79
N MET A 81 13.49 -0.21 13.17
CA MET A 81 13.31 0.87 12.19
C MET A 81 13.64 2.24 12.80
N LEU A 82 13.31 2.42 14.09
CA LEU A 82 13.81 3.44 15.02
C LEU A 82 15.31 3.80 14.84
N LYS A 83 16.12 2.77 14.60
CA LYS A 83 17.56 2.75 14.93
C LYS A 83 18.49 2.47 13.73
N ASP A 84 17.98 2.05 12.58
CA ASP A 84 18.81 1.46 11.49
C ASP A 84 19.07 2.39 10.29
N ASP A 85 20.23 3.03 10.09
CA ASP A 85 20.52 4.09 9.08
C ASP A 85 20.37 3.75 7.55
N GLY A 86 19.79 2.62 7.14
CA GLY A 86 19.94 2.04 5.77
C GLY A 86 19.13 2.62 4.59
N ASP A 87 19.78 2.64 3.41
CA ASP A 87 19.31 2.97 2.05
C ASP A 87 18.52 1.82 1.36
N ALA A 88 17.50 1.25 2.01
CA ALA A 88 16.71 0.16 1.44
C ALA A 88 15.44 0.64 0.71
N VAL A 89 14.93 -0.18 -0.24
CA VAL A 89 13.54 -0.05 -0.70
C VAL A 89 12.63 -0.32 0.47
N GLU A 90 11.76 0.65 0.74
CA GLU A 90 10.89 0.67 1.91
C GLU A 90 9.79 -0.37 1.80
N ILE A 91 9.43 -0.95 2.94
CA ILE A 91 8.33 -1.91 3.01
C ILE A 91 7.02 -1.21 3.29
N GLU A 92 6.03 -1.47 2.43
CA GLU A 92 4.65 -1.07 2.66
C GLU A 92 3.83 -2.24 3.22
N PRO A 93 3.26 -2.12 4.43
CA PRO A 93 2.33 -3.11 4.94
C PRO A 93 1.07 -3.14 4.09
N ASN A 94 0.43 -4.30 3.99
CA ASN A 94 -0.85 -4.41 3.28
C ASN A 94 -1.96 -3.77 4.10
N TYR A 95 -3.02 -3.28 3.47
CA TYR A 95 -4.28 -2.97 4.15
C TYR A 95 -5.40 -3.86 3.62
N ILE A 96 -6.46 -4.01 4.42
CA ILE A 96 -7.53 -4.95 4.13
C ILE A 96 -8.82 -4.16 3.95
N VAL A 97 -9.57 -4.49 2.90
CA VAL A 97 -10.92 -3.96 2.63
C VAL A 97 -11.92 -5.09 2.58
N SER A 98 -13.22 -4.80 2.70
CA SER A 98 -14.23 -5.82 2.43
C SER A 98 -14.24 -6.22 0.94
N GLU A 99 -14.67 -7.43 0.63
CA GLU A 99 -14.81 -7.93 -0.73
C GLU A 99 -15.70 -7.00 -1.56
N HIS A 100 -16.82 -6.53 -0.99
CA HIS A 100 -17.69 -5.55 -1.63
C HIS A 100 -16.96 -4.24 -1.99
N ASN A 101 -16.16 -3.68 -1.07
CA ASN A 101 -15.39 -2.47 -1.36
C ASN A 101 -14.32 -2.74 -2.43
N ALA A 102 -13.66 -3.91 -2.42
CA ALA A 102 -12.70 -4.28 -3.46
C ALA A 102 -13.34 -4.35 -4.84
N GLU A 103 -14.55 -4.90 -4.95
CA GLU A 103 -15.32 -4.92 -6.20
C GLU A 103 -15.65 -3.51 -6.69
N VAL A 104 -16.05 -2.60 -5.81
CA VAL A 104 -16.30 -1.20 -6.16
C VAL A 104 -15.01 -0.51 -6.61
N ILE A 105 -13.92 -0.64 -5.85
CA ILE A 105 -12.62 -0.04 -6.18
C ILE A 105 -12.10 -0.54 -7.54
N ALA A 106 -12.34 -1.81 -7.87
CA ALA A 106 -11.96 -2.39 -9.16
C ALA A 106 -12.64 -1.69 -10.34
N THR A 107 -13.77 -1.01 -10.14
CA THR A 107 -14.48 -0.27 -11.19
C THR A 107 -13.96 1.15 -11.41
N TYR A 108 -13.13 1.69 -10.51
CA TYR A 108 -12.66 3.08 -10.63
C TYR A 108 -11.83 3.29 -11.89
N ARG A 109 -12.11 4.39 -12.60
CA ARG A 109 -11.41 4.82 -13.82
C ARG A 109 -11.15 6.32 -13.76
N GLY A 110 -10.17 6.80 -14.52
CA GLY A 110 -9.95 8.24 -14.65
C GLY A 110 -9.63 8.89 -13.30
N GLN A 111 -10.35 9.98 -13.02
CA GLN A 111 -10.22 10.76 -11.79
C GLN A 111 -10.56 9.95 -10.53
N ASP A 112 -11.47 8.96 -10.58
CA ASP A 112 -11.85 8.19 -9.39
C ASP A 112 -10.67 7.38 -8.83
N VAL A 113 -9.77 6.90 -9.70
CA VAL A 113 -8.53 6.22 -9.29
C VAL A 113 -7.64 7.19 -8.52
N TYR A 114 -7.64 8.45 -8.94
CA TYR A 114 -6.84 9.50 -8.33
C TYR A 114 -7.43 9.94 -6.97
N ASP A 115 -8.72 10.25 -6.95
CA ASP A 115 -9.45 10.71 -5.76
C ASP A 115 -9.48 9.62 -4.67
N TYR A 116 -9.41 8.34 -5.05
CA TYR A 116 -9.25 7.24 -4.09
C TYR A 116 -7.97 7.37 -3.27
N VAL A 117 -6.82 7.70 -3.89
CA VAL A 117 -5.54 7.87 -3.19
C VAL A 117 -5.60 9.06 -2.23
N PHE A 118 -6.27 10.16 -2.62
CA PHE A 118 -6.44 11.34 -1.76
C PHE A 118 -7.32 11.03 -0.57
N THR A 119 -8.45 10.38 -0.82
CA THR A 119 -9.39 9.95 0.22
C THR A 119 -8.66 9.04 1.22
N LEU A 120 -7.90 8.05 0.74
CA LEU A 120 -7.09 7.18 1.61
C LEU A 120 -6.11 7.99 2.46
N THR A 121 -5.36 8.92 1.86
CA THR A 121 -4.37 9.75 2.59
C THR A 121 -5.01 10.48 3.77
N LYS A 122 -6.17 11.10 3.56
CA LYS A 122 -6.94 11.79 4.62
C LYS A 122 -7.43 10.81 5.71
N ARG A 123 -7.82 9.59 5.33
CA ARG A 123 -8.22 8.56 6.30
C ARG A 123 -7.03 8.09 7.14
N PHE A 124 -5.87 7.89 6.52
CA PHE A 124 -4.63 7.56 7.23
C PHE A 124 -4.16 8.70 8.15
N GLU A 125 -4.35 9.96 7.76
CA GLU A 125 -4.14 11.13 8.65
C GLU A 125 -5.02 11.06 9.91
N ASN A 126 -6.31 10.75 9.75
CA ASN A 126 -7.20 10.63 10.90
C ASN A 126 -6.82 9.44 11.80
N MET A 127 -6.49 8.30 11.19
CA MET A 127 -6.08 7.09 11.91
C MET A 127 -4.79 7.31 12.71
N SER A 128 -3.78 8.00 12.14
CA SER A 128 -2.50 8.23 12.83
C SER A 128 -2.68 9.09 14.08
N ALA A 129 -3.77 9.85 14.13
CA ALA A 129 -4.12 10.74 15.21
C ALA A 129 -5.22 10.23 16.16
N ALA A 130 -5.52 8.93 16.07
CA ALA A 130 -6.38 8.25 17.03
C ALA A 130 -5.69 8.17 18.41
N LYS A 131 -6.44 8.49 19.47
CA LYS A 131 -5.94 8.50 20.86
C LYS A 131 -6.30 7.25 21.64
N SER A 132 -7.19 6.42 21.12
CA SER A 132 -7.62 5.18 21.75
C SER A 132 -7.91 4.12 20.70
N GLU A 133 -7.89 2.86 21.13
CA GLU A 133 -8.18 1.71 20.28
C GLU A 133 -9.56 1.80 19.62
N GLY A 134 -10.56 2.27 20.38
CA GLY A 134 -11.91 2.49 19.86
C GLY A 134 -11.97 3.58 18.82
N GLN A 135 -11.25 4.69 19.02
CA GLN A 135 -11.18 5.76 18.01
C GLN A 135 -10.47 5.28 16.74
N LEU A 136 -9.37 4.53 16.87
CA LEU A 136 -8.66 3.98 15.71
C LEU A 136 -9.56 3.01 14.94
N ALA A 137 -10.28 2.13 15.62
CA ALA A 137 -11.23 1.22 14.99
C ALA A 137 -12.35 1.95 14.23
N ILE A 138 -12.86 3.05 14.79
CA ILE A 138 -13.85 3.90 14.11
C ILE A 138 -13.27 4.48 12.82
N GLU A 139 -12.04 5.04 12.86
CA GLU A 139 -11.42 5.63 11.68
C GLU A 139 -11.09 4.58 10.60
N ILE A 140 -10.66 3.37 11.00
CA ILE A 140 -10.44 2.24 10.09
C ILE A 140 -11.73 1.90 9.34
N VAL A 141 -12.82 1.66 10.08
CA VAL A 141 -14.13 1.29 9.48
C VAL A 141 -14.70 2.44 8.65
N ALA A 142 -14.59 3.69 9.13
CA ALA A 142 -15.03 4.88 8.40
C ALA A 142 -14.22 5.11 7.10
N GLY A 143 -12.96 4.67 7.08
CA GLY A 143 -12.13 4.61 5.88
C GLY A 143 -12.52 3.51 4.90
N GLY A 144 -13.52 2.68 5.22
CA GLY A 144 -13.91 1.51 4.42
C GLY A 144 -12.91 0.35 4.51
N LEU A 145 -12.05 0.37 5.52
CA LEU A 145 -11.05 -0.66 5.77
C LEU A 145 -11.55 -1.65 6.83
N VAL A 146 -11.01 -2.86 6.79
CA VAL A 146 -11.18 -3.89 7.81
C VAL A 146 -9.97 -3.91 8.74
N SER A 147 -8.76 -3.64 8.23
CA SER A 147 -7.56 -3.50 9.05
C SER A 147 -6.41 -2.86 8.28
N VAL A 148 -5.37 -2.49 9.01
CA VAL A 148 -4.08 -2.06 8.48
C VAL A 148 -3.00 -3.04 8.95
N GLY A 149 -2.35 -3.71 8.01
CA GLY A 149 -1.43 -4.82 8.25
C GLY A 149 -2.11 -6.17 8.46
N THR A 150 -1.45 -7.25 8.04
CA THR A 150 -1.89 -8.63 8.24
C THR A 150 -1.99 -9.03 9.71
N PRO A 151 -1.06 -8.65 10.61
CA PRO A 151 -1.18 -8.96 12.03
C PRO A 151 -2.49 -8.47 12.65
N MET A 152 -2.87 -7.21 12.38
CA MET A 152 -4.16 -6.66 12.82
C MET A 152 -5.35 -7.40 12.18
N ALA A 153 -5.23 -7.74 10.89
CA ALA A 153 -6.25 -8.46 10.16
C ALA A 153 -6.54 -9.82 10.81
N PHE A 154 -5.51 -10.55 11.21
CA PHE A 154 -5.66 -11.88 11.82
C PHE A 154 -6.60 -11.85 13.04
N TYR A 155 -6.34 -10.94 13.97
CA TYR A 155 -7.17 -10.80 15.18
C TYR A 155 -8.57 -10.26 14.87
N THR A 156 -8.67 -9.32 13.92
CA THR A 156 -9.97 -8.79 13.46
C THR A 156 -10.84 -9.89 12.86
N ILE A 157 -10.30 -10.65 11.91
CA ILE A 157 -11.02 -11.73 11.23
C ILE A 157 -11.36 -12.87 12.20
N LYS A 158 -10.48 -13.17 13.16
CA LYS A 158 -10.79 -14.13 14.24
C LYS A 158 -12.00 -13.69 15.06
N ALA A 159 -12.11 -12.40 15.37
CA ALA A 159 -13.26 -11.86 16.09
C ALA A 159 -14.55 -11.87 15.23
N LEU A 160 -14.46 -11.53 13.94
CA LEU A 160 -15.58 -11.66 12.99
C LEU A 160 -16.08 -13.11 12.91
N ARG A 161 -15.17 -14.09 12.80
CA ARG A 161 -15.50 -15.53 12.84
C ARG A 161 -16.17 -15.96 14.15
N GLY A 162 -15.90 -15.24 15.24
CA GLY A 162 -16.56 -15.42 16.53
C GLY A 162 -17.95 -14.78 16.61
N GLY A 163 -18.42 -14.10 15.55
CA GLY A 163 -19.71 -13.41 15.50
C GLY A 163 -19.69 -11.97 16.01
N ALA A 164 -18.52 -11.36 16.21
CA ALA A 164 -18.43 -9.95 16.56
C ALA A 164 -18.81 -9.05 15.38
N ALA A 165 -19.54 -7.97 15.64
CA ALA A 165 -19.79 -6.95 14.62
C ALA A 165 -18.47 -6.27 14.19
N LEU A 166 -18.39 -5.82 12.93
CA LEU A 166 -17.16 -5.27 12.33
C LEU A 166 -16.42 -4.28 13.22
N LEU A 167 -17.07 -3.23 13.72
CA LEU A 167 -16.40 -2.24 14.58
C LEU A 167 -15.78 -2.85 15.83
N SER A 168 -16.49 -3.80 16.47
CA SER A 168 -15.98 -4.51 17.64
C SER A 168 -14.82 -5.43 17.27
N ALA A 169 -14.89 -6.09 16.12
CA ALA A 169 -13.83 -6.96 15.64
C ALA A 169 -12.56 -6.18 15.30
N VAL A 170 -12.68 -5.04 14.61
CA VAL A 170 -11.55 -4.14 14.32
C VAL A 170 -10.93 -3.63 15.61
N LYS A 171 -11.75 -3.23 16.59
CA LYS A 171 -11.26 -2.85 17.91
C LYS A 171 -10.46 -3.98 18.56
N THR A 172 -10.98 -5.21 18.55
CA THR A 172 -10.23 -6.38 19.03
C THR A 172 -8.91 -6.56 18.29
N GLY A 173 -8.88 -6.31 16.98
CA GLY A 173 -7.66 -6.33 16.18
C GLY A 173 -6.61 -5.32 16.66
N VAL A 174 -7.04 -4.08 16.89
CA VAL A 174 -6.18 -3.01 17.42
C VAL A 174 -5.68 -3.34 18.83
N THR A 175 -6.57 -3.73 19.74
CA THR A 175 -6.22 -4.10 21.11
C THR A 175 -5.22 -5.25 21.15
N SER A 176 -5.42 -6.28 20.32
CA SER A 176 -4.57 -7.47 20.31
C SER A 176 -3.18 -7.20 19.71
N LEU A 177 -3.09 -6.28 18.74
CA LEU A 177 -1.81 -5.85 18.18
C LEU A 177 -1.07 -4.86 19.12
N GLY A 178 -1.82 -4.10 19.91
CA GLY A 178 -1.33 -2.97 20.70
C GLY A 178 -1.45 -1.65 19.93
N MET A 179 -1.95 -0.62 20.62
CA MET A 179 -2.25 0.69 20.03
C MET A 179 -1.01 1.33 19.38
N LYS A 180 0.16 1.29 20.06
CA LYS A 180 1.40 1.85 19.53
C LYS A 180 1.81 1.20 18.21
N THR A 181 1.80 -0.12 18.14
CA THR A 181 2.12 -0.88 16.91
C THR A 181 1.11 -0.63 15.79
N ALA A 182 -0.18 -0.52 16.14
CA ALA A 182 -1.23 -0.18 15.17
C ALA A 182 -1.03 1.22 14.55
N VAL A 183 -0.79 2.24 15.38
CA VAL A 183 -0.53 3.62 14.94
C VAL A 183 0.77 3.71 14.12
N ALA A 184 1.82 3.01 14.55
CA ALA A 184 3.07 2.90 13.81
C ALA A 184 2.86 2.38 12.37
N THR A 185 2.07 1.32 12.21
CA THR A 185 1.75 0.74 10.89
C THR A 185 0.99 1.73 10.00
N VAL A 186 0.04 2.49 10.57
CA VAL A 186 -0.71 3.54 9.88
C VAL A 186 0.21 4.67 9.40
N ILE A 187 1.18 5.08 10.23
CA ILE A 187 2.11 6.17 9.90
C ILE A 187 3.02 5.80 8.73
N ILE A 188 3.47 4.54 8.62
CA ILE A 188 4.29 4.09 7.49
C ILE A 188 3.57 4.35 6.17
N ILE A 189 2.31 3.93 6.06
CA ILE A 189 1.50 4.12 4.86
C ILE A 189 1.18 5.61 4.63
N LEU A 190 0.86 6.36 5.69
CA LEU A 190 0.58 7.80 5.59
C LEU A 190 1.75 8.56 4.98
N VAL A 191 2.98 8.33 5.47
CA VAL A 191 4.17 9.02 4.96
C VAL A 191 4.44 8.63 3.50
N ALA A 192 4.21 7.36 3.13
CA ALA A 192 4.33 6.93 1.74
C ALA A 192 3.38 7.71 0.81
N PHE A 193 2.11 7.87 1.22
CA PHE A 193 1.15 8.66 0.46
C PHE A 193 1.50 10.15 0.43
N LEU A 194 1.96 10.74 1.53
CA LEU A 194 2.38 12.14 1.56
C LEU A 194 3.55 12.40 0.62
N LEU A 195 4.57 11.54 0.62
CA LEU A 195 5.67 11.64 -0.34
C LEU A 195 5.20 11.46 -1.77
N TYR A 196 4.36 10.46 -2.02
CA TYR A 196 3.75 10.28 -3.32
C TYR A 196 2.96 11.53 -3.75
N LEU A 197 2.31 12.28 -2.87
CA LEU A 197 1.56 13.46 -3.28
C LEU A 197 2.45 14.70 -3.43
N LEU A 198 3.49 14.84 -2.59
CA LEU A 198 4.45 15.96 -2.62
C LEU A 198 5.42 15.93 -3.81
N LEU A 199 5.76 14.75 -4.33
CA LEU A 199 6.82 14.64 -5.33
C LEU A 199 6.44 15.31 -6.64
N GLU A 200 6.78 16.56 -6.88
CA GLU A 200 6.50 17.20 -8.19
C GLU A 200 7.27 16.57 -9.36
N ASN A 201 8.07 15.54 -9.09
CA ASN A 201 8.79 14.79 -10.09
C ASN A 201 7.82 14.24 -11.16
N PRO A 202 7.87 14.76 -12.40
CA PRO A 202 7.06 14.19 -13.45
C PRO A 202 7.57 12.77 -13.71
N LYS A 203 6.63 11.83 -13.85
CA LYS A 203 6.83 10.43 -14.24
C LYS A 203 7.04 9.43 -13.09
N LYS A 204 6.22 9.53 -12.06
CA LYS A 204 6.15 8.61 -10.92
C LYS A 204 4.82 7.85 -10.88
N ILE A 205 4.78 6.71 -10.20
CA ILE A 205 3.58 5.87 -10.06
C ILE A 205 3.41 5.32 -8.65
N LEU A 206 2.18 5.42 -8.13
CA LEU A 206 1.73 4.67 -6.96
C LEU A 206 0.75 3.59 -7.42
N GLY A 207 1.08 2.33 -7.16
CA GLY A 207 0.25 1.20 -7.50
C GLY A 207 -0.37 0.56 -6.28
N ILE A 208 -1.65 0.23 -6.41
CA ILE A 208 -2.48 -0.49 -5.45
C ILE A 208 -2.85 -1.81 -6.12
N VAL A 209 -2.56 -2.94 -5.49
CA VAL A 209 -2.85 -4.27 -6.05
C VAL A 209 -3.71 -5.05 -5.07
N MET A 210 -4.90 -5.45 -5.51
CA MET A 210 -5.89 -6.18 -4.71
C MET A 210 -5.88 -7.66 -5.08
N ASN A 211 -5.81 -8.51 -4.05
CA ASN A 211 -5.84 -9.96 -4.20
C ASN A 211 -7.13 -10.55 -3.64
N ASN A 212 -8.16 -10.66 -4.48
CA ASN A 212 -9.38 -11.39 -4.18
C ASN A 212 -9.28 -12.85 -4.68
N THR A 213 -8.30 -13.59 -4.14
CA THR A 213 -8.11 -15.02 -4.42
C THR A 213 -7.80 -15.78 -3.14
N ASP A 214 -7.93 -17.10 -3.19
CA ASP A 214 -7.52 -17.99 -2.10
C ASP A 214 -6.00 -18.27 -2.11
N GLN A 215 -5.21 -17.49 -2.86
CA GLN A 215 -3.78 -17.70 -3.07
C GLN A 215 -2.97 -16.61 -2.41
N ASN A 216 -1.87 -16.97 -1.73
CA ASN A 216 -0.84 -16.02 -1.33
C ASN A 216 0.11 -15.82 -2.50
N PHE A 217 0.41 -14.57 -2.83
CA PHE A 217 1.35 -14.24 -3.90
C PHE A 217 2.66 -13.70 -3.36
N VAL A 218 3.75 -14.22 -3.93
CA VAL A 218 5.11 -13.75 -3.73
C VAL A 218 5.68 -13.22 -5.04
N VAL A 219 6.56 -12.24 -4.94
CA VAL A 219 7.41 -11.79 -6.04
C VAL A 219 8.82 -12.26 -5.70
N ASN A 220 9.24 -13.37 -6.31
CA ASN A 220 10.45 -14.06 -5.92
C ASN A 220 11.69 -13.17 -6.13
N ASN A 221 12.57 -13.13 -5.13
CA ASN A 221 13.84 -12.40 -5.17
C ASN A 221 13.70 -10.94 -5.63
N TRP A 222 12.59 -10.27 -5.30
CA TRP A 222 12.28 -8.94 -5.84
C TRP A 222 13.38 -7.90 -5.60
N ARG A 223 14.08 -7.97 -4.45
CA ARG A 223 15.21 -7.07 -4.15
C ARG A 223 16.37 -7.24 -5.13
N LYS A 224 16.70 -8.49 -5.48
CA LYS A 224 17.77 -8.81 -6.45
C LYS A 224 17.48 -8.24 -7.84
N GLY A 225 16.20 -8.16 -8.20
CA GLY A 225 15.77 -7.55 -9.45
C GLY A 225 16.02 -6.03 -9.53
N LEU A 226 16.17 -5.37 -8.37
CA LEU A 226 16.54 -3.95 -8.30
C LEU A 226 18.05 -3.75 -8.49
N ASP A 227 18.86 -4.72 -8.09
CA ASP A 227 20.31 -4.73 -8.26
C ASP A 227 20.76 -5.21 -9.66
N GLY A 228 19.82 -5.61 -10.51
CA GLY A 228 20.09 -6.10 -11.87
C GLY A 228 20.68 -7.52 -11.93
N GLU A 229 20.60 -8.29 -10.83
CA GLU A 229 20.93 -9.72 -10.81
C GLU A 229 19.92 -10.55 -11.61
N SER A 230 20.09 -11.86 -11.77
CA SER A 230 19.14 -12.76 -12.47
C SER A 230 18.26 -13.58 -11.52
N GLY A 231 17.16 -14.16 -12.03
CA GLY A 231 16.27 -15.03 -11.23
C GLY A 231 15.32 -14.29 -10.29
N TYR A 232 14.76 -13.18 -10.76
CA TYR A 232 13.92 -12.26 -10.00
C TYR A 232 12.58 -12.04 -10.72
N ASP A 233 11.54 -11.75 -9.94
CA ASP A 233 10.18 -11.51 -10.44
C ASP A 233 9.81 -10.01 -10.42
N LEU A 234 10.71 -9.09 -10.07
CA LEU A 234 10.50 -7.63 -10.16
C LEU A 234 11.55 -6.98 -11.06
N TYR A 235 11.12 -6.45 -12.20
CA TYR A 235 12.00 -5.79 -13.16
C TYR A 235 11.64 -4.32 -13.32
N MET A 236 12.65 -3.46 -13.16
CA MET A 236 12.57 -2.03 -13.49
C MET A 236 13.29 -1.79 -14.82
N ALA A 237 12.53 -1.51 -15.87
CA ALA A 237 13.11 -1.10 -17.15
C ALA A 237 13.71 0.31 -17.02
N HIS A 238 12.96 1.22 -16.38
CA HIS A 238 13.34 2.60 -16.12
C HIS A 238 12.80 3.04 -14.75
N GLY A 239 13.53 3.95 -14.10
CA GLY A 239 13.18 4.42 -12.76
C GLY A 239 13.72 3.51 -11.65
N GLU A 240 13.21 3.72 -10.46
CA GLU A 240 13.61 3.02 -9.24
C GLU A 240 12.36 2.74 -8.40
N MET A 241 12.31 1.53 -7.82
CA MET A 241 11.29 1.18 -6.84
C MET A 241 11.65 1.85 -5.50
N LYS A 242 10.77 2.71 -5.00
CA LYS A 242 10.98 3.45 -3.73
C LYS A 242 10.35 2.77 -2.55
N SER A 243 9.22 2.10 -2.78
CA SER A 243 8.63 1.22 -1.77
C SER A 243 7.86 0.07 -2.40
N PHE A 244 7.81 -1.04 -1.69
CA PHE A 244 7.20 -2.26 -2.20
C PHE A 244 6.39 -2.98 -1.13
N MET A 245 5.27 -3.54 -1.57
CA MET A 245 4.36 -4.27 -0.71
C MET A 245 5.04 -5.48 -0.10
N GLN A 246 4.98 -5.60 1.22
CA GLN A 246 5.42 -6.80 1.91
C GLN A 246 4.74 -6.89 3.27
N ASP A 247 4.19 -8.05 3.56
CA ASP A 247 3.54 -8.34 4.83
C ASP A 247 3.81 -9.78 5.26
N ASN A 248 3.46 -10.10 6.50
CA ASN A 248 3.51 -11.44 7.06
C ASN A 248 2.47 -12.35 6.41
N GLN A 249 2.85 -13.59 6.11
CA GLN A 249 1.89 -14.57 5.58
C GLN A 249 0.82 -14.90 6.63
N THR A 250 1.18 -14.95 7.91
CA THR A 250 0.24 -15.19 9.02
C THR A 250 0.13 -13.95 9.90
N GLY A 251 -0.63 -14.05 11.00
CA GLY A 251 -0.63 -13.01 12.03
C GLY A 251 0.68 -12.94 12.82
N ASP A 252 1.57 -13.92 12.64
CA ASP A 252 2.82 -14.04 13.38
C ASP A 252 3.93 -13.23 12.68
N LEU A 253 4.69 -12.49 13.48
CA LEU A 253 5.74 -11.58 13.00
C LEU A 253 6.94 -12.30 12.38
N ASP A 254 7.15 -13.56 12.74
CA ASP A 254 8.20 -14.45 12.23
C ASP A 254 7.77 -15.27 11.00
N SER A 255 6.52 -15.12 10.56
CA SER A 255 6.03 -15.85 9.40
C SER A 255 6.69 -15.41 8.09
N PRO A 256 6.74 -16.29 7.08
CA PRO A 256 7.30 -15.94 5.78
C PRO A 256 6.64 -14.68 5.20
N LYS A 257 7.43 -13.81 4.59
CA LYS A 257 6.90 -12.58 3.97
C LYS A 257 6.24 -12.90 2.62
N VAL A 258 5.14 -12.21 2.32
CA VAL A 258 4.41 -12.25 1.05
C VAL A 258 4.16 -10.84 0.54
N GLN A 259 3.92 -10.68 -0.77
CA GLN A 259 3.59 -9.37 -1.35
C GLN A 259 2.09 -9.10 -1.25
N LEU A 260 1.28 -10.13 -1.51
CA LEU A 260 -0.17 -10.09 -1.39
C LEU A 260 -0.66 -11.34 -0.69
N LYS A 261 -1.27 -11.17 0.48
CA LYS A 261 -1.94 -12.27 1.19
C LYS A 261 -3.20 -12.72 0.44
N SER A 262 -3.57 -14.00 0.56
CA SER A 262 -4.89 -14.48 0.16
C SER A 262 -6.01 -13.69 0.84
N ARG A 263 -7.20 -13.70 0.24
CA ARG A 263 -8.40 -13.17 0.86
C ARG A 263 -8.73 -13.90 2.17
N PHE A 264 -9.47 -13.23 3.04
CA PHE A 264 -10.13 -13.86 4.17
C PHE A 264 -11.54 -14.25 3.74
N PHE A 265 -11.71 -15.54 3.45
CA PHE A 265 -12.96 -16.10 2.96
C PHE A 265 -13.72 -16.81 4.10
N PHE A 266 -15.03 -16.55 4.17
CA PHE A 266 -15.97 -17.17 5.11
C PHE A 266 -16.92 -18.09 4.35
N ALA A 267 -17.69 -17.51 3.43
CA ALA A 267 -18.59 -18.22 2.53
C ALA A 267 -18.86 -17.37 1.27
N PRO A 268 -19.36 -17.96 0.18
CA PRO A 268 -19.77 -17.19 -0.99
C PRO A 268 -20.82 -16.13 -0.62
N GLY A 269 -20.57 -14.85 -0.97
CA GLY A 269 -21.47 -13.74 -0.68
C GLY A 269 -21.52 -13.29 0.77
N ASP A 270 -20.62 -13.79 1.62
CA ASP A 270 -20.52 -13.35 3.02
C ASP A 270 -20.01 -11.89 3.08
N PRO A 271 -20.71 -10.97 3.76
CA PRO A 271 -20.32 -9.57 3.85
C PRO A 271 -18.98 -9.34 4.59
N ASP A 272 -18.53 -10.32 5.39
CA ASP A 272 -17.27 -10.26 6.13
C ASP A 272 -16.08 -10.80 5.31
N ASN A 273 -16.32 -11.32 4.10
CA ASN A 273 -15.24 -11.62 3.16
C ASN A 273 -14.38 -10.37 2.95
N SER A 274 -13.07 -10.54 3.03
CA SER A 274 -12.14 -9.41 3.03
C SER A 274 -10.94 -9.67 2.12
N VAL A 275 -10.49 -8.63 1.42
CA VAL A 275 -9.47 -8.67 0.37
C VAL A 275 -8.22 -7.94 0.84
N CYS A 276 -7.06 -8.54 0.58
CA CYS A 276 -5.78 -7.94 0.89
C CYS A 276 -5.33 -7.00 -0.23
N VAL A 277 -4.78 -5.85 0.16
CA VAL A 277 -4.37 -4.79 -0.76
C VAL A 277 -2.91 -4.38 -0.48
N GLY A 278 -2.05 -4.58 -1.47
CA GLY A 278 -0.66 -4.16 -1.44
C GLY A 278 -0.43 -2.81 -2.12
N VAL A 279 0.55 -2.05 -1.63
CA VAL A 279 0.95 -0.74 -2.18
C VAL A 279 2.40 -0.80 -2.65
N PHE A 280 2.69 -0.20 -3.80
CA PHE A 280 4.06 0.05 -4.24
C PHE A 280 4.20 1.47 -4.79
N PHE A 281 5.40 2.03 -4.69
CA PHE A 281 5.73 3.33 -5.23
C PHE A 281 7.02 3.24 -6.04
N ALA A 282 6.97 3.68 -7.29
CA ALA A 282 8.13 3.80 -8.14
C ALA A 282 8.26 5.23 -8.67
N ASP A 283 9.49 5.73 -8.71
CA ASP A 283 9.83 7.07 -9.18
C ASP A 283 10.79 6.99 -10.37
N ARG A 284 10.94 8.07 -11.11
CA ARG A 284 11.93 8.15 -12.18
C ARG A 284 13.33 8.33 -11.62
N ASN A 285 14.33 7.86 -12.37
CA ASN A 285 15.73 8.18 -12.14
C ASN A 285 16.05 9.58 -12.69
N ILE A 286 17.19 10.13 -12.30
CA ILE A 286 17.69 11.39 -12.88
C ILE A 286 17.86 11.21 -14.40
N GLY A 287 17.22 12.09 -15.20
CA GLY A 287 17.30 12.11 -16.66
C GLY A 287 15.95 12.11 -17.39
N PHE A 288 15.98 11.81 -18.70
CA PHE A 288 14.82 11.81 -19.60
C PHE A 288 14.07 10.47 -19.66
N ARG A 289 13.98 9.77 -18.52
CA ARG A 289 13.32 8.45 -18.42
C ARG A 289 12.16 8.52 -17.42
N GLY A 290 11.19 7.65 -17.61
CA GLY A 290 10.02 7.51 -16.74
C GLY A 290 10.22 6.52 -15.60
N SER A 291 9.11 6.08 -15.01
CA SER A 291 9.05 4.93 -14.11
C SER A 291 8.27 3.79 -14.78
N GLU A 292 8.97 2.71 -15.13
CA GLU A 292 8.46 1.64 -16.00
C GLU A 292 9.01 0.29 -15.53
N GLY A 293 8.12 -0.67 -15.30
CA GLY A 293 8.50 -1.99 -14.82
C GLY A 293 7.42 -3.05 -14.98
N VAL A 294 7.80 -4.29 -14.66
CA VAL A 294 6.88 -5.44 -14.59
C VAL A 294 7.21 -6.28 -13.36
N MET A 295 6.18 -6.78 -12.70
CA MET A 295 6.30 -7.70 -11.59
C MET A 295 5.50 -8.98 -11.85
N VAL A 296 5.99 -10.12 -11.37
CA VAL A 296 5.32 -11.41 -11.47
C VAL A 296 4.98 -11.93 -10.09
N PHE A 297 3.68 -12.01 -9.82
CA PHE A 297 3.11 -12.63 -8.64
C PHE A 297 3.01 -14.13 -8.88
N THR A 298 3.78 -14.91 -8.12
CA THR A 298 3.74 -16.38 -8.13
C THR A 298 2.95 -16.87 -6.92
N SER A 299 1.95 -17.74 -7.15
CA SER A 299 1.19 -18.33 -6.05
C SER A 299 2.06 -19.28 -5.22
N LYS A 300 1.87 -19.27 -3.89
CA LYS A 300 2.51 -20.21 -2.98
C LYS A 300 1.79 -21.56 -2.93
N GLU A 301 0.50 -21.58 -3.23
CA GLU A 301 -0.35 -22.77 -3.18
C GLU A 301 -0.37 -23.50 -4.52
N THR A 302 -0.23 -22.77 -5.63
CA THR A 302 -0.27 -23.32 -6.99
C THR A 302 0.92 -22.84 -7.79
N THR A 303 1.91 -23.71 -8.00
CA THR A 303 3.16 -23.34 -8.70
C THR A 303 2.96 -22.95 -10.15
N ASP A 304 1.82 -23.25 -10.77
CA ASP A 304 1.52 -22.92 -12.17
C ASP A 304 0.71 -21.62 -12.32
N LEU A 305 0.24 -21.05 -11.20
CA LEU A 305 -0.43 -19.77 -11.22
C LEU A 305 0.58 -18.64 -11.04
N ARG A 306 0.74 -17.88 -12.12
CA ARG A 306 1.55 -16.66 -12.17
C ARG A 306 0.77 -15.54 -12.81
N ILE A 307 0.89 -14.35 -12.25
CA ILE A 307 0.21 -13.16 -12.73
C ILE A 307 1.27 -12.07 -12.92
N ALA A 308 1.41 -11.60 -14.15
CA ALA A 308 2.29 -10.48 -14.45
C ALA A 308 1.48 -9.19 -14.39
N LEU A 309 2.02 -8.16 -13.74
CA LEU A 309 1.51 -6.80 -13.72
C LEU A 309 2.59 -5.85 -14.22
N GLN A 310 2.31 -5.16 -15.31
CA GLN A 310 3.17 -4.16 -15.92
C GLN A 310 2.63 -2.76 -15.63
N PHE A 311 3.52 -1.84 -15.35
CA PHE A 311 3.21 -0.43 -15.19
C PHE A 311 4.20 0.45 -15.95
N ALA A 312 3.72 1.56 -16.49
CA ALA A 312 4.54 2.47 -17.27
C ALA A 312 4.05 3.91 -17.17
N VAL A 313 4.98 4.79 -16.79
CA VAL A 313 4.84 6.24 -16.85
C VAL A 313 6.02 6.80 -17.65
N PRO A 314 6.06 6.58 -18.97
CA PRO A 314 7.19 6.97 -19.80
C PRO A 314 7.32 8.48 -19.95
N TYR A 315 8.54 8.95 -20.25
CA TYR A 315 8.80 10.38 -20.41
C TYR A 315 8.04 11.00 -21.60
N THR A 316 8.05 10.34 -22.76
CA THR A 316 7.49 10.88 -24.03
C THR A 316 6.29 10.14 -24.59
N LYS A 317 5.91 9.00 -24.02
CA LYS A 317 4.77 8.19 -24.49
C LYS A 317 3.60 8.30 -23.50
N ASP A 318 2.47 7.72 -23.90
CA ASP A 318 1.33 7.59 -22.99
C ASP A 318 1.63 6.58 -21.88
N ASN A 319 1.16 6.93 -20.69
CA ASN A 319 1.12 6.07 -19.52
C ASN A 319 0.23 4.87 -19.80
N GLY A 320 0.47 3.77 -19.08
CA GLY A 320 -0.39 2.62 -19.20
C GLY A 320 0.04 1.47 -18.31
N THR A 321 -0.82 0.46 -18.29
CA THR A 321 -0.63 -0.78 -17.55
C THR A 321 -1.07 -1.97 -18.39
N ASN A 322 -0.62 -3.15 -17.98
CA ASN A 322 -1.08 -4.42 -18.51
C ASN A 322 -1.04 -5.47 -17.40
N ILE A 323 -1.95 -6.44 -17.47
CA ILE A 323 -2.02 -7.55 -16.53
C ILE A 323 -2.40 -8.82 -17.30
N LYS A 324 -1.76 -9.95 -16.99
CA LYS A 324 -2.07 -11.24 -17.62
C LYS A 324 -1.62 -12.44 -16.78
N THR A 325 -2.20 -13.60 -17.05
CA THR A 325 -1.65 -14.86 -16.51
C THR A 325 -0.40 -15.28 -17.30
N LEU A 326 0.51 -16.01 -16.64
CA LEU A 326 1.64 -16.66 -17.30
C LEU A 326 1.51 -18.19 -17.16
N ASP A 327 1.94 -18.93 -18.18
CA ASP A 327 1.99 -20.40 -18.15
C ASP A 327 3.23 -20.94 -17.44
N LYS A 328 4.31 -20.16 -17.44
CA LYS A 328 5.60 -20.53 -16.87
C LYS A 328 6.30 -19.30 -16.32
N ALA A 329 7.28 -19.52 -15.45
CA ALA A 329 8.17 -18.46 -15.03
C ALA A 329 8.85 -17.81 -16.26
N PRO A 330 8.93 -16.48 -16.33
CA PRO A 330 9.63 -15.82 -17.42
C PRO A 330 11.12 -16.17 -17.36
N SER A 331 11.68 -16.63 -18.48
CA SER A 331 13.13 -16.80 -18.62
C SER A 331 13.86 -15.47 -18.80
N ASP A 332 13.14 -14.44 -19.22
CA ASP A 332 13.63 -13.09 -19.48
C ASP A 332 12.56 -12.06 -19.12
N MET A 333 12.84 -11.27 -18.09
CA MET A 333 11.93 -10.25 -17.59
C MET A 333 11.86 -9.00 -18.48
N ASP A 334 12.94 -8.65 -19.20
CA ASP A 334 12.92 -7.54 -20.17
C ASP A 334 12.05 -7.91 -21.38
N ALA A 335 12.16 -9.15 -21.86
CA ALA A 335 11.28 -9.64 -22.93
C ALA A 335 9.80 -9.61 -22.50
N LEU A 336 9.49 -10.06 -21.28
CA LEU A 336 8.14 -9.98 -20.73
C LEU A 336 7.67 -8.53 -20.61
N PHE A 337 8.52 -7.63 -20.09
CA PHE A 337 8.21 -6.21 -19.98
C PHE A 337 7.86 -5.62 -21.35
N ARG A 338 8.70 -5.81 -22.38
CA ARG A 338 8.48 -5.26 -23.73
C ARG A 338 7.19 -5.77 -24.36
N ASP A 339 6.91 -7.07 -24.23
CA ASP A 339 5.67 -7.67 -24.72
C ASP A 339 4.45 -7.01 -24.08
N MET A 340 4.43 -6.93 -22.74
CA MET A 340 3.33 -6.32 -22.01
C MET A 340 3.22 -4.81 -22.28
N TYR A 341 4.35 -4.12 -22.37
CA TYR A 341 4.43 -2.68 -22.63
C TYR A 341 3.84 -2.31 -23.98
N ASN A 342 4.10 -3.10 -25.02
CA ASN A 342 3.57 -2.84 -26.37
C ASN A 342 2.04 -3.05 -26.44
N ASN A 343 1.47 -3.79 -25.49
CA ASN A 343 0.05 -4.08 -25.39
C ASN A 343 -0.62 -3.38 -24.19
N ARG A 344 0.03 -2.36 -23.61
CA ARG A 344 -0.50 -1.62 -22.46
C ARG A 344 -1.64 -0.70 -22.87
N GLY A 345 -2.50 -0.39 -21.91
CA GLY A 345 -3.57 0.61 -22.06
C GLY A 345 -3.81 1.37 -20.77
N VAL A 346 -4.69 2.36 -20.80
CA VAL A 346 -5.17 3.06 -19.59
C VAL A 346 -5.97 2.10 -18.71
N HIS A 347 -6.68 1.16 -19.33
CA HIS A 347 -7.42 0.11 -18.67
C HIS A 347 -7.25 -1.20 -19.45
N ILE A 348 -6.93 -2.28 -18.77
CA ILE A 348 -6.87 -3.65 -19.29
C ILE A 348 -7.73 -4.54 -18.39
N ALA A 349 -8.63 -5.30 -18.99
CA ALA A 349 -9.42 -6.33 -18.32
C ALA A 349 -9.33 -7.64 -19.11
N ARG A 350 -9.12 -8.75 -18.41
CA ARG A 350 -8.99 -10.10 -18.98
C ARG A 350 -9.66 -11.13 -18.10
N THR A 351 -10.17 -12.19 -18.71
CA THR A 351 -10.62 -13.38 -18.01
C THR A 351 -9.85 -14.58 -18.53
N GLU A 352 -8.97 -15.12 -17.71
CA GLU A 352 -8.03 -16.18 -18.08
C GLU A 352 -7.85 -17.15 -16.91
N LYS A 353 -7.82 -18.46 -17.19
CA LYS A 353 -7.55 -19.52 -16.20
C LYS A 353 -8.43 -19.50 -14.93
N GLY A 354 -9.69 -19.05 -15.05
CA GLY A 354 -10.60 -18.93 -13.90
C GLY A 354 -10.38 -17.68 -13.04
N TYR A 355 -9.64 -16.69 -13.55
CA TYR A 355 -9.41 -15.41 -12.89
C TYR A 355 -9.89 -14.27 -13.77
N ARG A 356 -10.52 -13.26 -13.15
CA ARG A 356 -10.72 -11.93 -13.72
C ARG A 356 -9.56 -11.04 -13.26
N LEU A 357 -8.82 -10.53 -14.24
CA LEU A 357 -7.67 -9.66 -14.04
C LEU A 357 -8.01 -8.28 -14.58
N GLU A 358 -7.88 -7.24 -13.75
CA GLU A 358 -8.09 -5.86 -14.17
C GLU A 358 -6.90 -5.01 -13.75
N SER A 359 -6.50 -4.07 -14.60
CA SER A 359 -5.51 -3.05 -14.24
C SER A 359 -5.85 -1.73 -14.90
N THR A 360 -5.80 -0.65 -14.12
CA THR A 360 -6.19 0.69 -14.56
C THR A 360 -5.18 1.73 -14.06
N VAL A 361 -4.79 2.66 -14.93
CA VAL A 361 -4.14 3.92 -14.52
C VAL A 361 -5.12 5.09 -14.62
N ASN A 362 -4.93 6.12 -13.79
CA ASN A 362 -5.82 7.29 -13.74
C ASN A 362 -5.82 8.11 -15.05
N ASP A 363 -4.71 8.21 -15.76
CA ASP A 363 -4.64 9.02 -17.00
C ASP A 363 -3.56 8.48 -17.97
N ALA A 364 -3.83 8.56 -19.27
CA ALA A 364 -2.87 8.30 -20.35
C ALA A 364 -1.74 9.34 -20.37
N ARG A 365 -1.99 10.55 -19.86
CA ARG A 365 -1.04 11.67 -19.89
C ARG A 365 -0.75 12.18 -18.48
N GLY A 366 0.25 13.05 -18.37
CA GLY A 366 0.69 13.60 -17.10
C GLY A 366 1.88 12.86 -16.49
N GLY A 367 2.27 13.32 -15.29
CA GLY A 367 3.46 12.86 -14.58
C GLY A 367 3.20 12.15 -13.25
N VAL A 368 1.98 12.26 -12.70
CA VAL A 368 1.60 11.66 -11.42
C VAL A 368 0.53 10.63 -11.69
N VAL A 369 0.91 9.35 -11.63
CA VAL A 369 0.00 8.25 -12.00
C VAL A 369 -0.36 7.42 -10.79
N ALA A 370 -1.63 7.11 -10.64
CA ALA A 370 -2.13 6.12 -9.71
C ALA A 370 -2.59 4.89 -10.51
N LEU A 371 -2.27 3.70 -10.01
CA LEU A 371 -2.61 2.42 -10.64
C LEU A 371 -3.41 1.57 -9.66
N ILE A 372 -4.48 0.94 -10.16
CA ILE A 372 -5.23 -0.10 -9.43
C ILE A 372 -5.17 -1.38 -10.25
N GLY A 373 -4.56 -2.42 -9.69
CA GLY A 373 -4.57 -3.79 -10.20
C GLY A 373 -5.47 -4.68 -9.34
N CYS A 374 -6.26 -5.54 -9.97
CA CYS A 374 -7.20 -6.44 -9.30
C CYS A 374 -7.02 -7.85 -9.83
N ILE A 375 -6.87 -8.79 -8.90
CA ILE A 375 -6.84 -10.22 -9.19
C ILE A 375 -8.05 -10.83 -8.49
N THR A 376 -9.02 -11.34 -9.25
CA THR A 376 -10.23 -11.95 -8.71
C THR A 376 -10.39 -13.38 -9.19
N GLN A 377 -10.58 -14.32 -8.26
CA GLN A 377 -10.93 -15.71 -8.57
C GLN A 377 -12.44 -15.80 -8.85
N LEU A 378 -12.81 -16.46 -9.95
CA LEU A 378 -14.20 -16.60 -10.42
C LEU A 378 -14.94 -17.80 -9.82
#